data_AF-J9G8H2-F1
#
_entry.id   AF-J9G8H2-F1
#
_cell.length_a   1.000
_cell.length_b   1.000
_cell.length_c   1.000
_cell.angle_alpha   90.00
_cell.angle_beta   90.00
_cell.angle_gamma   90.00
#
_symmetry.space_group_name_H-M   'P 1'
#
loop_
_entity.id
_entity.type
_entity.pdbx_description
1 polymer ?
#
loop_
_entity_poly.entity_id
_entity_poly.type
_entity_poly.pdbx_seq_one_letter_code
_entity_poly.pdbx_strand_id
1 'polypeptide(L)'
;MVADEVTVITRRYGSDEGVKWESSGADGYTVTPCERACAGTDVIMHIKPDTDDEVYGVFLETWKLKSLVKKYSDYVRWPINMDIEHQERFETGEKDDDGNPKYEYKMVF
;
A
#
# COMPACT_ATOMS: atom_id res chain seq x y z
N MET A 1 13.86 -10.75 6.81
CA MET A 1 13.31 -9.46 6.33
C MET A 1 13.14 -9.55 4.82
N VAL A 2 12.06 -8.96 4.28
CA VAL A 2 11.53 -9.20 2.92
C VAL A 2 12.04 -8.23 1.86
N ALA A 3 12.65 -7.12 2.28
CA ALA A 3 13.21 -6.10 1.41
C ALA A 3 14.75 -6.13 1.45
N ASP A 4 15.39 -5.80 0.34
CA ASP A 4 16.83 -5.55 0.24
C ASP A 4 17.16 -4.06 0.28
N GLU A 5 16.26 -3.20 -0.19
CA GLU A 5 16.37 -1.75 -0.10
C GLU A 5 15.11 -1.13 0.53
N VAL A 6 15.32 -0.18 1.43
CA VAL A 6 14.25 0.59 2.06
C VAL A 6 14.56 2.08 1.96
N THR A 7 13.61 2.83 1.42
CA THR A 7 13.61 4.29 1.39
C THR A 7 12.51 4.82 2.29
N VAL A 8 12.86 5.75 3.18
CA VAL A 8 11.92 6.45 4.05
C VAL A 8 11.95 7.93 3.74
N ILE A 9 10.83 8.49 3.32
CA ILE A 9 10.68 9.93 3.08
C ILE A 9 9.76 10.47 4.16
N THR A 10 10.27 11.33 5.04
CA THR A 10 9.50 11.82 6.18
C THR A 10 9.61 13.32 6.34
N ARG A 11 8.51 13.95 6.76
CA ARG A 11 8.49 15.34 7.22
C ARG A 11 7.73 15.42 8.53
N ARG A 12 8.39 15.97 9.55
CA ARG A 12 7.79 16.19 10.86
C ARG A 12 6.66 17.23 10.76
N TYR A 13 5.60 17.02 11.54
CA TYR A 13 4.56 18.03 11.69
C TYR A 13 5.13 19.36 12.23
N GLY A 14 4.77 20.47 11.58
CA GLY A 14 5.26 21.81 11.92
C GLY A 14 6.67 22.13 11.45
N SER A 15 7.29 21.27 10.63
CA SER A 15 8.55 21.55 9.95
C SER A 15 8.31 21.69 8.45
N ASP A 16 9.06 22.60 7.83
CA ASP A 16 9.09 22.77 6.37
C ASP A 16 10.13 21.86 5.70
N GLU A 17 11.01 21.23 6.49
CA GLU A 17 12.12 20.41 6.00
C GLU A 17 11.78 18.92 6.05
N GLY A 18 11.87 18.25 4.89
CA GLY A 18 11.79 16.81 4.79
C GLY A 18 13.17 16.15 4.83
N VAL A 19 13.19 14.87 5.18
CA VAL A 19 14.39 14.04 5.18
C VAL A 19 14.09 12.74 4.45
N LYS A 20 15.03 12.33 3.59
CA LYS A 20 15.09 11.03 2.93
C LYS A 20 16.16 10.19 3.60
N TRP A 21 15.75 9.02 4.10
CA TRP A 21 16.63 8.00 4.63
C TRP A 21 16.62 6.81 3.68
N GLU A 22 17.78 6.25 3.35
CA GLU A 22 17.91 5.09 2.45
C GLU A 22 18.89 4.08 3.02
N SER A 23 18.55 2.79 2.92
CA SER A 23 19.43 1.69 3.33
C SER A 23 19.20 0.45 2.50
N SER A 24 20.30 -0.19 2.11
CA SER A 24 20.36 -1.54 1.53
C SER A 24 20.59 -2.63 2.59
N GLY A 25 20.39 -2.30 3.87
CA GLY A 25 20.62 -3.21 5.00
C GLY A 25 22.01 -3.08 5.62
N ALA A 26 22.86 -4.09 5.44
CA ALA A 26 24.06 -4.31 6.28
C ALA A 26 25.16 -3.24 6.13
N ASP A 27 25.21 -2.54 4.99
CA ASP A 27 26.29 -1.61 4.65
C ASP A 27 26.07 -0.19 5.20
N GLY A 28 24.99 0.02 5.97
CA GLY A 28 24.66 1.28 6.61
C GLY A 28 23.46 1.98 5.95
N TYR A 29 23.38 3.29 6.17
CA TYR A 29 22.29 4.12 5.67
C TYR A 29 22.78 5.52 5.30
N THR A 30 22.02 6.19 4.44
CA THR A 30 22.25 7.59 4.09
C THR A 30 21.06 8.43 4.55
N VAL A 31 21.33 9.70 4.84
CA VAL A 31 20.31 10.69 5.22
C VAL A 31 20.56 11.95 4.41
N THR A 32 19.57 12.36 3.64
CA THR A 32 19.65 13.56 2.80
C THR A 32 18.42 14.44 2.99
N PRO A 33 18.57 15.78 2.91
CA PRO A 33 17.42 16.67 2.86
C PRO A 33 16.54 16.35 1.64
N CYS A 34 15.22 16.43 1.79
CA CYS A 34 14.29 16.28 0.69
C CYS A 34 13.08 17.22 0.83
N GLU A 35 12.41 17.48 -0.29
CA GLU A 35 11.15 18.21 -0.28
C GLU A 35 9.98 17.24 -0.07
N ARG A 36 9.04 17.61 0.81
CA ARG A 36 7.77 16.90 1.01
C ARG A 36 6.70 17.92 1.36
N ALA A 37 5.61 17.95 0.60
CA ALA A 37 4.57 18.99 0.75
C ALA A 37 3.78 18.88 2.06
N CYS A 38 3.58 17.66 2.56
CA CYS A 38 2.73 17.36 3.72
C CYS A 38 3.54 16.67 4.84
N ALA A 39 3.14 16.89 6.10
CA ALA A 39 3.69 16.13 7.21
C ALA A 39 3.28 14.66 7.09
N GLY A 40 4.16 13.75 7.53
CA GLY A 40 3.94 12.31 7.43
C GLY A 40 5.18 11.56 6.97
N THR A 41 5.02 10.28 6.71
CA THR A 41 6.11 9.36 6.37
C THR A 41 5.64 8.39 5.31
N ASP A 42 6.42 8.29 4.22
CA ASP A 42 6.29 7.20 3.26
C ASP A 42 7.43 6.22 3.51
N VAL A 43 7.09 4.93 3.53
CA VAL A 43 8.06 3.83 3.61
C VAL A 43 7.93 3.03 2.34
N ILE A 44 8.97 3.07 1.52
CA ILE A 44 9.07 2.43 0.22
C ILE A 44 10.05 1.26 0.37
N MET A 45 9.61 0.06 0.01
CA MET A 45 10.40 -1.16 0.14
C MET A 45 10.60 -1.79 -1.23
N HIS A 46 11.85 -2.03 -1.61
CA HIS A 46 12.17 -2.92 -2.73
C HIS A 46 12.15 -4.36 -2.21
N ILE A 47 11.20 -5.15 -2.71
CA ILE A 47 11.05 -6.55 -2.27
C ILE A 47 12.12 -7.40 -2.97
N LYS A 48 12.75 -8.28 -2.19
CA LYS A 48 13.79 -9.18 -2.68
C LYS A 48 13.28 -10.04 -3.85
N PRO A 49 14.17 -10.45 -4.78
CA PRO A 49 13.83 -11.44 -5.78
C PRO A 49 13.54 -12.79 -5.14
N ASP A 50 12.63 -13.55 -5.74
CA ASP A 50 12.34 -14.92 -5.33
C ASP A 50 13.59 -15.81 -5.47
N THR A 51 13.71 -16.78 -4.57
CA THR A 51 14.74 -17.81 -4.58
C THR A 51 14.10 -19.19 -4.60
N ASP A 52 14.91 -20.24 -4.74
CA ASP A 52 14.42 -21.63 -4.67
C ASP A 52 13.78 -21.96 -3.32
N ASP A 53 14.21 -21.28 -2.24
CA ASP A 53 13.77 -21.53 -0.87
C ASP A 53 12.67 -20.56 -0.41
N GLU A 54 12.64 -19.33 -0.93
CA GLU A 54 11.75 -18.27 -0.45
C GLU A 54 11.09 -17.48 -1.60
N VAL A 55 9.76 -17.35 -1.52
CA VAL A 55 8.94 -16.56 -2.47
C VAL A 55 8.55 -15.24 -1.80
N TYR A 56 9.27 -14.17 -2.12
CA TYR A 56 9.05 -12.82 -1.61
C TYR A 56 8.05 -12.03 -2.46
N GLY A 57 7.93 -12.34 -3.76
CA GLY A 57 7.00 -11.68 -4.68
C GLY A 57 5.55 -11.71 -4.19
N VAL A 58 5.20 -12.69 -3.35
CA VAL A 58 3.89 -12.78 -2.68
C VAL A 58 3.54 -11.51 -1.87
N PHE A 59 4.51 -10.73 -1.41
CA PHE A 59 4.26 -9.47 -0.69
C PHE A 59 3.87 -8.30 -1.60
N LEU A 60 3.98 -8.46 -2.92
CA LEU A 60 3.44 -7.52 -3.91
C LEU A 60 1.99 -7.86 -4.28
N GLU A 61 1.48 -9.02 -3.84
CA GLU A 61 0.13 -9.48 -4.16
C GLU A 61 -0.94 -8.87 -3.25
N THR A 62 -1.98 -8.27 -3.85
CA THR A 62 -3.07 -7.60 -3.13
C THR A 62 -3.75 -8.51 -2.12
N TRP A 63 -4.03 -9.77 -2.48
CA TRP A 63 -4.72 -10.72 -1.59
C TRP A 63 -3.88 -11.04 -0.35
N LYS A 64 -2.55 -11.09 -0.50
CA LYS A 64 -1.63 -11.37 0.62
C LYS A 64 -1.60 -10.18 1.56
N LEU A 65 -1.45 -8.97 1.05
CA LEU A 65 -1.45 -7.75 1.86
C LEU A 65 -2.77 -7.59 2.62
N LYS A 66 -3.93 -7.78 1.98
CA LYS A 66 -5.24 -7.80 2.64
C LYS A 66 -5.29 -8.81 3.79
N SER A 67 -4.76 -10.02 3.56
CA SER A 67 -4.75 -11.07 4.59
C SER A 67 -3.89 -10.68 5.80
N LEU A 68 -2.76 -10.00 5.57
CA LEU A 68 -1.86 -9.54 6.63
C LEU A 68 -2.47 -8.39 7.42
N VAL A 69 -3.01 -7.38 6.73
CA VAL A 69 -3.71 -6.25 7.36
C VAL A 69 -4.85 -6.75 8.24
N LYS A 70 -5.71 -7.64 7.72
CA LYS A 70 -6.81 -8.21 8.49
C LYS A 70 -6.34 -9.07 9.67
N LYS A 71 -5.24 -9.82 9.51
CA LYS A 71 -4.75 -10.70 10.58
C LYS A 71 -4.07 -9.95 11.72
N TYR A 72 -3.32 -8.89 11.40
CA TYR A 72 -2.40 -8.24 12.34
C TYR A 72 -2.78 -6.79 12.68
N SER A 73 -3.67 -6.17 11.93
CA SER A 73 -4.00 -4.74 12.04
C SER A 73 -5.50 -4.45 12.10
N ASP A 74 -6.34 -5.46 12.34
CA ASP A 74 -7.81 -5.33 12.42
C ASP A 74 -8.28 -4.37 13.53
N TYR A 75 -7.46 -4.22 14.58
CA TYR A 75 -7.78 -3.40 15.75
C TYR A 75 -7.07 -2.03 15.74
N VAL A 76 -6.49 -1.61 14.60
CA VAL A 76 -5.91 -0.27 14.47
C VAL A 76 -7.03 0.77 14.52
N ARG A 77 -6.87 1.80 15.37
CA ARG A 77 -7.89 2.84 15.60
C ARG A 77 -8.19 3.67 14.34
N TRP A 78 -7.22 3.81 13.46
CA TRP A 78 -7.31 4.60 12.24
C TRP A 78 -7.57 3.71 11.02
N PRO A 79 -8.32 4.19 10.02
CA PRO A 79 -8.59 3.43 8.82
C PRO A 79 -7.31 3.13 8.05
N ILE A 80 -7.21 1.90 7.53
CA ILE A 80 -6.15 1.47 6.62
C ILE A 80 -6.76 1.48 5.21
N ASN A 81 -6.27 2.37 4.36
CA ASN A 81 -6.66 2.42 2.95
C ASN A 81 -5.60 1.70 2.12
N MET A 82 -6.06 0.85 1.21
CA MET A 82 -5.21 0.19 0.22
C MET A 82 -5.55 0.78 -1.15
N ASP A 83 -4.54 1.29 -1.85
CA ASP A 83 -4.67 1.77 -3.22
C ASP A 83 -4.62 0.57 -4.18
N ILE A 84 -5.80 0.06 -4.54
CA ILE A 84 -5.96 -1.17 -5.32
C ILE A 84 -7.15 -1.05 -6.25
N GLU A 85 -7.05 -1.69 -7.41
CA GLU A 85 -8.22 -1.87 -8.27
C GLU A 85 -9.24 -2.79 -7.59
N HIS A 86 -10.48 -2.34 -7.53
CA HIS A 86 -11.59 -3.20 -7.15
C HIS A 86 -12.83 -2.95 -8.02
N GLN A 87 -13.74 -3.92 -8.00
CA GLN A 87 -15.01 -3.80 -8.68
C GLN A 87 -16.06 -3.27 -7.71
N GLU A 88 -16.81 -2.27 -8.15
CA GLU A 88 -18.03 -1.82 -7.48
C GLU A 88 -19.24 -2.21 -8.30
N ARG A 89 -20.24 -2.78 -7.63
CA ARG A 89 -21.58 -2.94 -8.20
C ARG A 89 -22.35 -1.63 -8.07
N PHE A 90 -23.00 -1.19 -9.13
CA PHE A 90 -23.90 -0.04 -9.11
C PHE A 90 -25.24 -0.40 -9.75
N GLU A 91 -26.31 0.21 -9.27
CA GLU A 91 -27.65 0.04 -9.84
C GLU A 91 -27.75 0.84 -11.12
N THR A 92 -28.16 0.19 -12.21
CA THR A 92 -28.27 0.81 -13.54
C THR A 92 -29.52 1.68 -13.71
N GLY A 93 -30.48 1.57 -12.79
CA GLY A 93 -31.82 2.15 -12.90
C GLY A 93 -32.75 1.38 -13.84
N GLU A 94 -32.26 0.32 -14.50
CA GLU A 94 -33.07 -0.60 -15.31
C GLU A 94 -33.58 -1.77 -14.48
N LYS A 95 -34.64 -2.42 -14.95
CA LYS A 95 -35.15 -3.67 -14.39
C LYS A 95 -34.87 -4.82 -15.36
N ASP A 96 -34.54 -6.00 -14.83
CA ASP A 96 -34.46 -7.22 -15.62
C ASP A 96 -35.86 -7.72 -16.05
N ASP A 97 -35.89 -8.79 -16.86
CA ASP A 97 -37.14 -9.38 -17.37
C ASP A 97 -38.08 -9.89 -16.26
N ASP A 98 -37.54 -10.13 -15.06
CA ASP A 98 -38.27 -10.54 -13.85
C ASP A 98 -38.67 -9.35 -12.95
N GLY A 99 -38.34 -8.11 -13.35
CA GLY A 99 -38.71 -6.88 -12.64
C GLY A 99 -37.79 -6.49 -11.48
N ASN A 100 -36.65 -7.16 -11.30
CA ASN A 100 -35.65 -6.83 -10.27
C ASN A 100 -34.68 -5.73 -10.76
N PRO A 101 -34.10 -4.92 -9.85
CA PRO A 101 -33.10 -3.93 -10.22
C PRO A 101 -31.86 -4.58 -10.86
N LYS A 102 -31.46 -4.08 -12.03
CA LYS A 102 -30.28 -4.56 -12.74
C LYS A 102 -29.04 -3.84 -12.23
N TYR A 103 -27.99 -4.60 -11.96
CA TYR A 103 -26.70 -4.11 -11.47
C TYR A 103 -25.61 -4.37 -12.50
N GLU A 104 -24.70 -3.42 -12.64
CA GLU A 104 -23.47 -3.57 -13.44
C GLU A 104 -22.24 -3.32 -12.58
N TYR A 105 -21.08 -3.76 -13.08
CA TYR A 105 -19.80 -3.64 -12.41
C TYR A 105 -18.94 -2.59 -13.11
N LYS A 106 -18.36 -1.67 -12.33
CA LYS A 106 -17.31 -0.76 -12.80
C LYS A 106 -16.02 -1.05 -12.06
N MET A 107 -14.90 -0.92 -12.75
CA MET A 107 -13.58 -0.90 -12.13
C MET A 107 -13.36 0.47 -11.50
N VAL A 108 -12.89 0.49 -10.24
CA VAL A 108 -12.52 1.69 -9.49
C VAL A 108 -11.16 1.48 -8.85
N PHE A 109 -10.49 2.60 -8.54
CA PHE A 109 -9.22 2.69 -7.81
C PHE A 109 -9.50 3.26 -6.41
#